data_AF-A0A0A2CNS0-F1
#
_entry.id   AF-A0A0A2CNS0-F1
#
_cell.length_a   1.000
_cell.length_b   1.000
_cell.length_c   1.000
_cell.angle_alpha   90.00
_cell.angle_beta   90.00
_cell.angle_gamma   90.00
#
_symmetry.space_group_name_H-M   'P 1'
#
loop_
_entity.id
_entity.type
_entity.pdbx_description
1 polymer ?
#
loop_
_entity_poly.entity_id
_entity_poly.type
_entity_poly.pdbx_seq_one_letter_code
_entity_poly.pdbx_strand_id
1 'polypeptide(L)' 'MNIQIIAEAGANYNGDLGLALKLVEEARKAGADYIKFKRIRASKVTT' A
#
# COMPACT_ATOMS: atom_id res chain seq x y z
N MET A 1 -5.94 -25.12 -5.20
CA MET A 1 -5.58 -24.15 -4.14
C MET A 1 -5.14 -22.87 -4.82
N ASN A 2 -5.71 -21.72 -4.45
CA ASN A 2 -5.35 -20.42 -5.03
C ASN A 2 -4.57 -19.62 -3.99
N ILE A 3 -3.34 -19.22 -4.31
CA ILE A 3 -2.52 -18.38 -3.43
C ILE A 3 -2.97 -16.93 -3.64
N GLN A 4 -3.20 -16.20 -2.56
CA GLN A 4 -3.48 -14.77 -2.61
C GLN A 4 -2.21 -14.00 -2.24
N ILE A 5 -1.80 -13.08 -3.11
CA ILE A 5 -0.61 -12.24 -2.95
C ILE A 5 -1.06 -10.81 -2.61
N ILE A 6 -0.52 -10.28 -1.52
CA ILE A 6 -0.80 -8.92 -1.06
C ILE A 6 0.49 -8.10 -1.14
N ALA A 7 0.50 -7.07 -1.98
CA ALA A 7 1.55 -6.06 -1.99
C ALA A 7 1.36 -5.10 -0.81
N GLU A 8 2.33 -5.02 0.12
CA GLU A 8 2.28 -4.04 1.21
C GLU A 8 2.89 -2.70 0.77
N ALA A 9 2.06 -1.68 0.63
CA ALA A 9 2.49 -0.31 0.39
C ALA A 9 2.77 0.47 1.69
N GLY A 10 2.18 0.05 2.81
CA GLY A 10 2.37 0.70 4.11
C GLY A 10 2.01 2.19 4.06
N ALA A 11 2.96 3.05 4.42
CA ALA A 11 2.84 4.50 4.33
C ALA A 11 3.72 5.12 3.24
N ASN A 12 4.23 4.31 2.31
CA ASN A 12 5.19 4.73 1.27
C ASN A 12 4.60 5.67 0.21
N TYR A 13 3.31 5.99 0.31
CA TYR A 13 2.66 7.02 -0.49
C TYR A 13 2.84 8.43 0.08
N ASN A 14 3.36 8.58 1.30
CA ASN A 14 3.69 9.87 1.94
C ASN A 14 2.53 10.90 1.96
N GLY A 15 1.28 10.44 1.96
CA GLY A 15 0.12 11.32 1.86
C GLY A 15 -0.19 11.84 0.45
N ASP A 16 0.63 11.51 -0.55
CA ASP A 16 0.46 11.91 -1.93
C ASP A 16 -0.44 10.92 -2.69
N LEU A 17 -1.52 11.42 -3.28
CA LEU A 17 -2.47 10.61 -4.04
C LEU A 17 -1.85 10.07 -5.33
N GLY A 18 -1.01 10.85 -6.00
CA GLY A 18 -0.36 10.44 -7.26
C GLY A 18 0.57 9.25 -7.04
N LEU A 19 1.37 9.29 -5.98
CA LEU A 19 2.24 8.20 -5.57
C LEU A 19 1.44 6.97 -5.12
N ALA A 20 0.32 7.16 -4.41
CA ALA A 20 -0.58 6.06 -4.07
C ALA A 20 -1.11 5.34 -5.31
N LEU A 21 -1.57 6.09 -6.33
CA LEU A 21 -2.03 5.53 -7.60
C LEU A 21 -0.92 4.82 -8.36
N LYS A 22 0.31 5.39 -8.36
CA LYS A 22 1.48 4.74 -8.96
C LYS A 22 1.78 3.40 -8.27
N LEU A 23 1.72 3.33 -6.93
CA LEU A 23 1.94 2.08 -6.20
C LEU A 23 0.89 1.01 -6.52
N VAL A 24 -0.37 1.40 -6.72
CA VAL A 24 -1.43 0.49 -7.19
C VAL A 24 -1.09 -0.09 -8.56
N GLU A 25 -0.64 0.77 -9.49
CA GLU A 25 -0.26 0.34 -10.83
C GLU A 25 0.95 -0.60 -10.83
N GLU A 26 1.95 -0.35 -10.00
CA GLU A 26 3.10 -1.25 -9.87
C GLU A 26 2.73 -2.58 -9.19
N ALA A 27 1.84 -2.58 -8.19
CA ALA A 27 1.34 -3.82 -7.58
C ALA A 27 0.57 -4.68 -8.59
N ARG A 28 -0.24 -4.04 -9.44
CA ARG A 28 -0.94 -4.72 -10.55
C ARG A 28 0.05 -5.33 -11.55
N LYS A 29 1.09 -4.58 -11.95
CA LYS A 29 2.15 -5.09 -12.85
C LYS A 29 2.92 -6.26 -12.26
N ALA A 30 3.11 -6.27 -10.94
CA ALA A 30 3.76 -7.35 -10.21
C ALA A 30 2.88 -8.60 -10.03
N GLY A 31 1.60 -8.55 -10.42
CA GLY A 31 0.67 -9.68 -10.30
C GLY A 31 0.12 -9.89 -8.90
N ALA A 32 0.11 -8.86 -8.04
CA ALA A 32 -0.54 -8.95 -6.74
C ALA A 32 -2.06 -8.92 -6.89
N ASP A 33 -2.77 -9.74 -6.10
CA ASP A 33 -4.22 -9.75 -6.03
C ASP A 33 -4.75 -8.51 -5.29
N TYR A 34 -4.00 -8.06 -4.28
CA TYR A 34 -4.37 -6.92 -3.43
C TYR A 34 -3.18 -6.03 -3.12
N ILE A 35 -3.46 -4.77 -2.81
CA ILE A 35 -2.50 -3.81 -2.26
C ILE A 35 -3.02 -3.27 -0.91
N LYS A 36 -2.16 -3.25 0.11
CA LYS A 36 -2.51 -2.84 1.49
C LYS A 36 -1.80 -1.54 1.88
N PHE A 37 -2.58 -0.51 2.20
CA PHE A 37 -2.10 0.76 2.76
C PHE A 37 -2.32 0.83 4.27
N LYS A 38 -1.41 1.49 4.98
CA LYS A 38 -1.53 1.75 6.43
C LYS A 38 -2.11 3.14 6.63
N ARG A 39 -3.24 3.24 7.35
CA ARG A 39 -3.71 4.53 7.88
C ARG A 39 -2.85 4.93 9.07
N ILE A 40 -1.96 5.91 8.90
CA ILE A 40 -1.26 6.54 10.01
C ILE A 40 -2.09 7.73 10.50
N ARG A 41 -2.46 7.73 11.79
CA ARG A 41 -2.88 8.94 12.50
C ARG A 41 -1.66 9.43 13.29
N ALA A 42 -1.15 10.61 12.97
CA ALA A 42 0.02 11.20 13.62
C ALA A 42 -0.14 11.30 15.15
N SER A 43 -1.37 11.39 15.65
CA SER A 43 -1.69 11.44 17.08
C SER A 43 -1.53 10.13 17.86
N LYS A 44 -1.12 9.03 17.22
CA LYS A 44 -0.93 7.72 17.89
C LYS A 44 0.49 7.14 17.82
N VAL A 45 1.45 7.88 17.28
CA VAL A 45 2.86 7.49 17.36
C VAL A 45 3.43 8.14 18.63
N THR A 46 3.23 7.49 19.78
CA THR A 46 3.93 7.81 21.02
C THR A 46 5.14 6.87 21.14
N THR A 47 6.20 7.37 21.78
CA THR A 47 7.50 6.73 22.00
C THR A 47 7.42 5.32 22.55
#